data_AF-A0A8J2YRN2-F1
#
_entry.id   AF-A0A8J2YRN2-F1
#
_cell.length_a   1.000
_cell.length_b   1.000
_cell.length_c   1.000
_cell.angle_alpha   90.00
_cell.angle_beta   90.00
_cell.angle_gamma   90.00
#
_symmetry.space_group_name_H-M   'P 1'
#
loop_
_entity.id
_entity.type
_entity.pdbx_description
1 polymer ?
#
loop_
_entity_poly.entity_id
_entity_poly.type
_entity_poly.pdbx_seq_one_letter_code
_entity_poly.pdbx_strand_id
1 'polypeptide(L)' 'MGTQTVLMSIDHGKYIGLDAVGTAIWQRLAEPVSVRDLCAQLMSAFTADAAELRRDVLAFLTRLHAYGLVDIDPA' A
#
# COMPACT_ATOMS: atom_id res chain seq x y z
N MET A 1 7.01 -14.13 -16.08
CA MET A 1 7.47 -14.48 -14.72
C MET A 1 7.07 -13.31 -13.82
N GLY A 2 5.92 -13.40 -13.13
CA GLY A 2 5.35 -12.29 -12.36
C GLY A 2 5.91 -12.28 -10.94
N THR A 3 6.56 -11.19 -10.54
CA THR A 3 7.12 -11.01 -9.21
C THR A 3 6.03 -10.58 -8.22
N GLN A 4 5.37 -11.54 -7.57
CA GLN A 4 4.50 -11.24 -6.43
C GLN A 4 5.36 -10.99 -5.18
N THR A 5 5.21 -9.81 -4.59
CA THR A 5 5.88 -9.47 -3.32
C THR A 5 5.06 -10.05 -2.18
N VAL A 6 5.66 -10.94 -1.38
CA VAL A 6 5.05 -11.50 -0.18
C VAL A 6 5.63 -10.79 1.03
N LEU A 7 4.76 -10.16 1.83
CA LEU A 7 5.13 -9.55 3.10
C LEU A 7 4.80 -10.51 4.24
N MET A 8 5.80 -10.72 5.10
CA MET A 8 5.68 -11.53 6.29
C MET A 8 5.81 -10.63 7.52
N SER A 9 4.70 -10.40 8.24
CA SER A 9 4.77 -9.87 9.59
C SER A 9 5.13 -10.99 10.54
N ILE A 10 6.38 -10.97 11.03
CA ILE A 10 6.88 -11.93 12.03
C ILE A 10 6.03 -11.86 13.30
N ASP A 11 5.57 -10.66 13.68
CA ASP A 11 4.77 -10.41 14.88
C ASP A 11 3.39 -11.09 14.85
N HIS A 12 2.78 -11.21 13.66
CA HIS A 12 1.42 -11.71 13.50
C HIS A 12 1.33 -13.08 12.80
N GLY A 13 2.43 -13.63 12.29
CA GLY A 13 2.44 -14.91 11.55
C GLY A 13 1.54 -14.92 10.30
N LYS A 14 1.27 -13.74 9.72
CA LYS A 14 0.34 -13.58 8.58
C LYS A 14 1.09 -13.25 7.29
N TYR A 15 0.69 -13.92 6.23
CA TYR A 15 1.12 -13.64 4.86
C TYR A 15 0.14 -12.66 4.22
N ILE A 16 0.63 -11.49 3.84
CA ILE A 16 -0.14 -10.55 3.03
C ILE A 16 0.28 -10.75 1.58
N GLY A 17 -0.60 -11.35 0.80
CA GLY A 17 -0.47 -11.35 -0.66
C GLY A 17 -0.75 -9.95 -1.17
N LEU A 18 0.23 -9.35 -1.85
CA LEU A 18 0.05 -8.09 -2.54
C LEU A 18 -0.42 -8.34 -3.96
N ASP A 19 -1.49 -7.66 -4.35
CA ASP A 19 -1.88 -7.53 -5.75
C ASP A 19 -0.97 -6.50 -6.46
N ALA A 20 -1.28 -6.17 -7.71
CA ALA A 20 -0.51 -5.19 -8.48
C ALA A 20 -0.50 -3.81 -7.81
N VAL A 21 -1.61 -3.39 -7.19
CA VAL A 21 -1.76 -2.09 -6.52
C VAL A 21 -1.01 -2.09 -5.19
N GLY A 22 -1.19 -3.11 -4.35
CA GLY A 22 -0.48 -3.27 -3.09
C GLY A 22 1.03 -3.38 -3.28
N THR A 23 1.49 -4.04 -4.35
CA THR A 23 2.91 -4.08 -4.72
C THR A 23 3.40 -2.69 -5.13
N ALA A 24 2.62 -1.96 -5.95
CA ALA A 24 2.97 -0.61 -6.38
C ALA A 24 3.01 0.40 -5.22
N ILE A 25 2.11 0.24 -4.23
CA ILE A 25 2.13 1.01 -2.98
C ILE A 25 3.38 0.65 -2.17
N TRP A 26 3.62 -0.63 -1.93
CA TRP A 26 4.74 -1.10 -1.12
C TRP A 26 6.10 -0.60 -1.64
N GLN A 27 6.31 -0.65 -2.96
CA GLN A 27 7.54 -0.15 -3.59
C GLN A 27 7.73 1.36 -3.39
N ARG A 28 6.64 2.13 -3.32
CA ARG A 28 6.67 3.59 -3.09
C ARG A 28 6.85 3.96 -1.62
N LEU A 29 6.41 3.10 -0.71
CA LEU A 29 6.62 3.27 0.73
C LEU A 29 8.09 3.06 1.16
N ALA A 30 8.99 2.72 0.23
CA ALA A 30 10.44 2.73 0.48
C ALA A 30 10.96 4.13 0.87
N GLU A 31 10.25 5.19 0.45
CA GLU A 31 10.51 6.57 0.86
C GLU A 31 9.26 7.16 1.53
N PRO A 32 9.42 8.09 2.51
CA PRO A 32 8.29 8.79 3.10
C PRO A 32 7.48 9.52 2.02
N VAL A 33 6.21 9.15 1.86
CA VAL A 33 5.32 9.71 0.84
C VAL A 33 3.97 10.07 1.46
N SER A 34 3.40 11.19 1.05
CA SER A 34 2.06 11.57 1.49
C SER A 34 1.00 10.68 0.83
N VAL A 35 -0.09 10.37 1.54
CA VAL A 35 -1.20 9.60 0.99
C VAL A 35 -1.77 10.24 -0.27
N ARG A 36 -1.77 11.58 -0.32
CA ARG A 36 -2.21 12.35 -1.49
C ARG A 36 -1.33 12.08 -2.72
N ASP A 37 -0.02 12.20 -2.57
CA ASP A 37 0.90 12.03 -3.69
C ASP A 37 0.97 10.56 -4.12
N LEU A 38 0.87 9.63 -3.16
CA LEU A 38 0.70 8.21 -3.44
C LEU A 38 -0.55 7.94 -4.29
N CYS A 39 -1.71 8.49 -3.90
CA CYS A 39 -2.94 8.35 -4.69
C CYS A 39 -2.80 8.96 -6.09
N ALA A 40 -2.19 10.14 -6.21
CA ALA A 40 -1.99 10.80 -7.51
C ALA A 40 -1.11 9.97 -8.46
N GLN A 41 -0.02 9.39 -7.94
CA GLN A 41 0.85 8.52 -8.72
C GLN A 41 0.14 7.22 -9.14
N LEU A 42 -0.67 6.65 -8.25
CA LEU A 42 -1.43 5.44 -8.56
C LEU A 42 -2.55 5.72 -9.57
N MET A 43 -3.22 6.88 -9.51
CA MET A 43 -4.20 7.28 -10.53
C MET A 43 -3.58 7.39 -11.93
N SER A 44 -2.29 7.75 -12.03
CA SER A 44 -1.60 7.76 -13.32
C SER A 44 -1.22 6.37 -13.83
N ALA A 45 -1.10 5.38 -12.94
CA ALA A 45 -0.70 4.01 -13.26
C ALA A 45 -1.89 3.04 -13.39
N PHE A 46 -3.02 3.37 -12.76
CA PHE A 46 -4.22 2.55 -12.71
C PHE A 46 -5.43 3.36 -13.18
N THR A 47 -6.15 2.83 -14.16
CA THR A 47 -7.43 3.40 -14.62
C THR A 47 -8.54 3.02 -13.64
N ALA A 48 -8.58 3.68 -12.49
CA ALA A 48 -9.60 3.48 -11.46
C ALA A 48 -10.22 4.83 -11.04
N ASP A 49 -11.42 4.79 -10.45
CA ASP A 49 -12.06 5.98 -9.90
C ASP A 49 -11.26 6.52 -8.70
N ALA A 50 -11.09 7.84 -8.63
CA ALA A 50 -10.26 8.47 -7.59
C ALA A 50 -10.78 8.20 -6.17
N ALA A 51 -12.10 8.12 -5.97
CA ALA A 51 -12.69 7.85 -4.66
C ALA A 51 -12.59 6.37 -4.28
N GLU A 52 -12.67 5.46 -5.26
CA GLU A 52 -12.41 4.02 -5.05
C GLU A 52 -10.94 3.76 -4.73
N LEU A 53 -10.03 4.24 -5.58
CA LEU A 53 -8.58 4.10 -5.38
C LEU A 53 -8.14 4.64 -4.01
N ARG A 54 -8.62 5.83 -3.63
CA ARG A 54 -8.26 6.41 -2.33
C ARG A 54 -8.76 5.57 -1.16
N ARG A 55 -9.96 4.99 -1.26
CA ARG A 55 -10.49 4.09 -0.21
C ARG A 55 -9.65 2.83 -0.10
N ASP A 56 -9.29 2.23 -1.22
CA ASP A 56 -8.49 1.01 -1.25
C ASP A 56 -7.08 1.24 -0.71
N VAL A 57 -6.44 2.34 -1.12
CA VAL A 57 -5.13 2.77 -0.61
C VAL A 57 -5.20 2.98 0.91
N LEU A 58 -6.20 3.70 1.41
CA LEU A 58 -6.37 3.92 2.85
C LEU A 58 -6.61 2.62 3.62
N ALA A 59 -7.47 1.73 3.10
CA ALA A 59 -7.73 0.43 3.71
C ALA A 59 -6.47 -0.44 3.76
N PHE A 60 -5.68 -0.41 2.68
CA PHE A 60 -4.41 -1.13 2.59
C PHE A 60 -3.36 -0.58 3.57
N LEU A 61 -3.16 0.74 3.61
CA LEU A 61 -2.23 1.39 4.57
C LEU A 61 -2.63 1.13 6.02
N THR A 62 -3.93 1.23 6.32
CA THR A 62 -4.46 0.93 7.67
C THR A 62 -4.15 -0.52 8.06
N ARG A 63 -4.31 -1.45 7.12
CA ARG A 63 -4.00 -2.86 7.33
C ARG A 63 -2.50 -3.08 7.56
N LEU A 64 -1.63 -2.44 6.77
CA LEU A 64 -0.18 -2.52 6.98
C LEU A 64 0.23 -1.96 8.35
N HIS A 65 -0.34 -0.82 8.75
CA HIS A 65 -0.10 -0.20 10.05
C HIS A 65 -0.56 -1.12 11.20
N ALA A 66 -1.74 -1.72 11.08
CA ALA A 66 -2.24 -2.68 12.06
C ALA A 66 -1.34 -3.92 12.21
N TYR A 67 -0.56 -4.27 11.18
CA TYR A 67 0.41 -5.36 11.23
C TYR A 67 1.83 -4.91 11.62
N GLY A 68 2.02 -3.63 11.96
CA GLY A 68 3.32 -3.06 12.31
C GLY A 68 4.32 -3.01 11.14
N LEU A 69 3.83 -3.03 9.90
CA LEU A 69 4.68 -3.02 8.70
C LEU A 69 5.03 -1.61 8.22
N VAL A 70 4.20 -0.63 8.57
CA VAL A 70 4.37 0.79 8.22
C VAL A 70 3.92 1.64 9.39
N ASP A 71 4.49 2.83 9.49
CA ASP A 71 4.05 3.86 10.42
C ASP A 71 3.30 4.96 9.65
N ILE A 72 2.28 5.55 10.27
CA ILE A 72 1.47 6.62 9.67
C ILE A 72 1.63 7.86 10.53
N ASP A 73 2.38 8.83 10.02
CA ASP A 73 2.56 10.12 10.66
C ASP A 73 1.39 11.06 10.29
N PRO A 74 0.66 11.62 11.28
CA PRO A 74 -0.43 12.56 11.05
C PRO A 74 -0.02 14.01 10.76
N ALA A 75 1.25 14.30 10.44
CA ALA A 75 1.82 15.62 10.12
C ALA A 75 0.86 16.70 9.61
#